data_AF-A0A950C073-F1
#
_entry.id   AF-A0A950C073-F1
#
_cell.length_a   1.000
_cell.length_b   1.000
_cell.length_c   1.000
_cell.angle_alpha   90.00
_cell.angle_beta   90.00
_cell.angle_gamma   90.00
#
_symmetry.space_group_name_H-M   'P 1'
#
loop_
_entity.id
_entity.type
_entity.pdbx_description
1 polymer ?
#
loop_
_entity_poly.entity_id
_entity_poly.type
_entity_poly.pdbx_seq_one_letter_code
_entity_poly.pdbx_strand_id
1 'polypeptide(L)'
;MEQDPAYLVRYGLMGHVGRFPLDHGRRLEAKIERGQAVVILTDRGVELGEVLVAPGRSSPPRDNASGSPEGEELGSLTRAADADLNHDPDRSRLLRLAAPADLEDARRSEALRAERFTLCQRILRDGGWTIDLIDVEPLLDPNTTVLHVLGPLDLDLASLRAEFRSRSDFDVLFEPAGSSPGLAQGTAVLPEHSPSNPVPVRRCSDCDCSDGGCGTAARVSKVSPAAVARSNHDSPVPCGVSSSHSGCASCGISKWVASRQRTGKW
;
A
#
# COMPACT_ATOMS: atom_id res chain seq x y z
N MET A 1 2.56 -23.35 22.80
CA MET A 1 2.08 -22.08 22.23
C MET A 1 0.91 -22.42 21.35
N GLU A 2 -0.29 -22.08 21.78
CA GLU A 2 -1.51 -22.28 21.00
C GLU A 2 -1.43 -21.32 19.81
N GLN A 3 -1.45 -21.83 18.58
CA GLN A 3 -1.41 -20.98 17.39
C GLN A 3 -2.77 -20.34 17.22
N ASP A 4 -2.81 -19.01 17.17
CA ASP A 4 -4.05 -18.31 16.93
C ASP A 4 -4.63 -18.67 15.55
N PRO A 5 -5.95 -18.86 15.46
CA PRO A 5 -6.58 -19.27 14.22
C PRO A 5 -6.40 -18.19 13.15
N ALA A 6 -5.70 -18.52 12.07
CA ALA A 6 -5.46 -17.62 10.94
C ALA A 6 -6.57 -17.72 9.88
N TYR A 7 -7.04 -16.57 9.41
CA TYR A 7 -8.01 -16.44 8.32
C TYR A 7 -7.30 -16.25 6.99
N LEU A 8 -7.75 -16.94 5.94
CA LEU A 8 -7.29 -16.65 4.59
C LEU A 8 -8.14 -15.52 4.02
N VAL A 9 -7.53 -14.38 3.73
CA VAL A 9 -8.23 -13.17 3.29
C VAL A 9 -7.68 -12.74 1.94
N ARG A 10 -8.59 -12.45 0.99
CA ARG A 10 -8.27 -11.75 -0.25
C ARG A 10 -8.40 -10.25 -0.02
N TYR A 11 -7.41 -9.46 -0.42
CA TYR A 11 -7.40 -8.03 -0.19
C TYR A 11 -6.73 -7.28 -1.34
N GLY A 12 -7.01 -5.98 -1.35
CA GLY A 12 -6.50 -5.05 -2.33
C GLY A 12 -6.94 -5.29 -3.77
N LEU A 13 -6.55 -4.38 -4.65
CA LEU A 13 -7.00 -4.35 -6.03
C LEU A 13 -6.43 -5.50 -6.86
N MET A 14 -5.16 -5.85 -6.64
CA MET A 14 -4.49 -6.96 -7.33
C MET A 14 -4.96 -8.33 -6.80
N GLY A 15 -5.86 -8.35 -5.81
CA GLY A 15 -6.41 -9.58 -5.25
C GLY A 15 -5.39 -10.41 -4.48
N HIS A 16 -4.51 -9.75 -3.73
CA HIS A 16 -3.55 -10.40 -2.84
C HIS A 16 -4.27 -11.35 -1.89
N VAL A 17 -3.62 -12.45 -1.55
CA VAL A 17 -4.16 -13.42 -0.60
C VAL A 17 -3.13 -13.63 0.50
N GLY A 18 -3.55 -13.40 1.74
CA GLY A 18 -2.70 -13.55 2.92
C GLY A 18 -3.40 -14.34 4.02
N ARG A 19 -2.61 -14.88 4.94
CA ARG A 19 -3.10 -15.46 6.19
C ARG A 19 -2.97 -14.43 7.30
N PHE A 20 -4.09 -14.17 7.96
CA PHE A 20 -4.19 -13.12 8.96
C PHE A 20 -4.61 -13.73 10.30
N PRO A 21 -3.71 -13.83 11.29
CA PRO A 21 -4.10 -14.16 12.65
C PRO A 21 -5.05 -13.10 13.21
N LEU A 22 -5.88 -13.50 14.16
CA LEU A 22 -6.73 -12.57 14.87
C LEU A 22 -5.89 -11.67 15.79
N ASP A 23 -6.24 -10.39 15.88
CA ASP A 23 -5.60 -9.48 16.82
C ASP A 23 -5.78 -9.97 18.27
N HIS A 24 -4.67 -10.26 18.97
CA HIS A 24 -4.64 -11.03 20.22
C HIS A 24 -5.39 -10.35 21.38
N GLY A 25 -5.67 -9.05 21.27
CA GLY A 25 -6.45 -8.28 22.24
C GLY A 25 -7.96 -8.26 21.98
N ARG A 26 -8.44 -8.76 20.84
CA ARG A 26 -9.85 -8.69 20.46
C ARG A 26 -10.46 -10.07 20.32
N ARG A 27 -11.26 -10.45 21.31
CA ARG A 27 -12.20 -11.56 21.15
C ARG A 27 -13.33 -11.12 20.23
N LEU A 28 -13.43 -11.72 19.06
CA LEU A 28 -14.59 -11.50 18.19
C LEU A 28 -15.83 -12.14 18.81
N GLU A 29 -16.88 -11.34 18.98
CA GLU A 29 -18.17 -11.79 19.48
C GLU A 29 -18.89 -12.69 18.46
N ALA A 30 -18.70 -12.41 17.17
CA ALA A 30 -19.31 -13.15 16.07
C ALA A 30 -18.26 -14.00 15.32
N LYS A 31 -18.68 -15.20 14.91
CA LYS A 31 -17.87 -16.06 14.03
C LYS A 31 -17.74 -15.40 12.66
N ILE A 32 -16.52 -15.26 12.17
CA ILE A 32 -16.26 -14.78 10.82
C ILE A 32 -16.38 -15.95 9.83
N GLU A 33 -17.16 -15.76 8.78
CA GLU A 33 -17.46 -16.74 7.75
C GLU A 33 -16.90 -16.32 6.39
N ARG A 34 -16.80 -17.29 5.47
CA ARG A 34 -16.37 -17.06 4.10
C ARG A 34 -17.29 -16.04 3.40
N GLY A 35 -16.70 -15.14 2.63
CA GLY A 35 -17.39 -14.09 1.88
C GLY A 35 -17.67 -12.84 2.70
N GLN A 36 -17.37 -12.83 4.00
CA GLN A 36 -17.54 -11.64 4.82
C GLN A 36 -16.41 -10.64 4.58
N ALA A 37 -16.78 -9.36 4.53
CA ALA A 37 -15.84 -8.26 4.48
C ALA A 37 -15.20 -8.04 5.86
N VAL A 38 -13.88 -7.87 5.88
CA VAL A 38 -13.07 -7.71 7.08
C VAL A 38 -12.10 -6.55 6.91
N VAL A 39 -11.72 -5.93 8.02
CA VAL A 39 -10.63 -4.95 8.06
C VAL A 39 -9.38 -5.67 8.52
N ILE A 40 -8.31 -5.55 7.74
CA ILE A 40 -7.01 -6.14 8.01
C ILE A 40 -5.97 -5.04 8.11
N LEU A 41 -4.92 -5.30 8.90
CA LEU A 41 -3.67 -4.56 8.83
C LEU A 41 -2.70 -5.37 7.97
N THR A 42 -2.10 -4.74 6.98
CA THR A 42 -1.02 -5.28 6.15
C THR A 42 0.24 -4.44 6.36
N ASP A 43 1.32 -4.83 5.72
CA ASP A 43 2.54 -4.01 5.63
C ASP A 43 2.32 -2.71 4.84
N ARG A 44 1.28 -2.66 3.99
CA ARG A 44 0.88 -1.47 3.22
C ARG A 44 0.04 -0.49 4.04
N GLY A 45 -0.70 -0.97 5.03
CA GLY A 45 -1.58 -0.14 5.86
C GLY A 45 -2.86 -0.86 6.25
N VAL A 46 -3.92 -0.09 6.54
CA VAL A 46 -5.23 -0.65 6.85
C VAL A 46 -6.03 -0.85 5.57
N GLU A 47 -6.57 -2.05 5.38
CA GLU A 47 -7.22 -2.45 4.13
C GLU A 47 -8.52 -3.21 4.38
N LEU A 48 -9.39 -3.18 3.38
CA LEU A 48 -10.60 -4.01 3.33
C LEU A 48 -10.26 -5.29 2.58
N GLY A 49 -10.64 -6.42 3.17
CA GLY A 49 -10.50 -7.73 2.56
C GLY A 49 -11.79 -8.53 2.62
N GLU A 50 -11.78 -9.67 1.96
CA GLU A 50 -12.85 -10.66 1.95
C GLU A 50 -12.30 -12.01 2.42
N VAL A 51 -12.99 -12.64 3.36
CA VAL A 51 -12.57 -13.93 3.91
C VAL A 51 -12.80 -15.03 2.89
N LEU A 52 -11.74 -15.69 2.46
CA LEU A 52 -11.80 -16.84 1.56
C LEU A 52 -11.97 -18.16 2.30
N VAL A 53 -11.28 -18.32 3.43
CA VAL A 53 -11.31 -19.52 4.27
C VAL A 53 -11.32 -19.09 5.73
N ALA A 54 -12.39 -19.45 6.43
CA ALA A 54 -12.42 -19.34 7.88
C ALA A 54 -11.51 -20.42 8.48
N PRO A 55 -10.82 -20.16 9.60
CA PRO A 55 -9.99 -21.14 10.27
C PRO A 55 -10.87 -22.37 10.53
N GLY A 56 -10.50 -23.46 9.86
CA GLY A 56 -11.16 -24.74 10.10
C GLY A 56 -11.04 -25.03 11.58
N ARG A 57 -12.13 -25.44 12.22
CA ARG A 57 -11.97 -26.24 13.43
C ARG A 57 -11.07 -27.38 12.99
N SER A 58 -9.83 -27.40 13.45
CA SER A 58 -8.99 -28.58 13.30
C SER A 58 -9.89 -29.74 13.68
N SER A 59 -10.13 -30.64 12.72
CA SER A 59 -10.92 -31.83 12.98
C SER A 59 -10.37 -32.38 14.28
N PRO A 60 -11.21 -32.63 15.32
CA PRO A 60 -10.69 -33.23 16.54
C PRO A 60 -9.83 -34.41 16.12
N PRO A 61 -8.63 -34.59 16.73
CA PRO A 61 -7.75 -35.68 16.36
C PRO A 61 -8.61 -36.93 16.33
N ARG A 62 -8.79 -37.51 15.14
CA ARG A 62 -9.49 -38.78 15.04
C ARG A 62 -8.65 -39.72 15.87
N ASP A 63 -9.17 -40.14 17.02
CA ASP A 63 -8.56 -41.17 17.83
C ASP A 63 -8.48 -42.40 16.93
N ASN A 64 -7.30 -42.58 16.33
CA ASN A 64 -6.95 -43.71 15.49
C ASN A 64 -6.79 -44.93 16.39
N ALA A 65 -7.90 -45.42 16.92
CA ALA A 65 -7.98 -46.62 17.73
C ALA A 65 -8.76 -47.70 16.97
N SER A 66 -8.36 -48.03 15.73
CA SER A 66 -8.63 -49.34 15.13
C SER A 66 -7.66 -49.56 13.96
N GLY A 67 -6.74 -50.50 14.11
CA GLY A 67 -5.60 -50.69 13.22
C GLY A 67 -5.95 -51.15 11.80
N SER A 68 -5.13 -50.70 10.86
CA SER A 68 -4.75 -51.44 9.66
C SER A 68 -3.36 -50.94 9.26
N PRO A 69 -2.30 -51.74 9.44
CA PRO A 69 -0.99 -51.43 8.91
C PRO A 69 -0.99 -51.71 7.39
N GLU A 70 -0.06 -51.10 6.67
CA GLU A 70 0.33 -51.39 5.28
C GLU A 70 -0.44 -50.61 4.19
N GLY A 71 0.06 -49.40 3.93
CA GLY A 71 -0.32 -48.53 2.82
C GLY A 71 0.38 -47.17 2.87
N GLU A 72 1.68 -47.15 3.16
CA GLU A 72 2.53 -45.95 3.10
C GLU A 72 2.81 -45.56 1.64
N GLU A 73 2.62 -44.27 1.27
CA GLU A 73 3.63 -43.45 0.53
C GLU A 73 3.14 -42.13 -0.11
N LEU A 74 1.91 -41.62 0.10
CA LEU A 74 1.47 -40.37 -0.57
C LEU A 74 0.95 -39.23 0.35
N GLY A 75 1.44 -39.14 1.59
CA GLY A 75 0.86 -38.26 2.62
C GLY A 75 1.68 -37.07 3.12
N SER A 76 2.76 -36.64 2.47
CA SER A 76 3.68 -35.63 3.04
C SER A 76 4.09 -34.49 2.09
N LEU A 77 3.11 -33.83 1.46
CA LEU A 77 3.35 -32.59 0.69
C LEU A 77 2.79 -31.31 1.36
N THR A 78 2.10 -31.41 2.49
CA THR A 78 1.40 -30.25 3.09
C THR A 78 2.10 -29.61 4.29
N ARG A 79 3.28 -30.08 4.72
CA ARG A 79 3.94 -29.57 5.94
C ARG A 79 5.15 -28.65 5.72
N ALA A 80 5.72 -28.62 4.52
CA ALA A 80 6.94 -27.86 4.24
C ALA A 80 6.68 -26.46 3.65
N ALA A 81 5.44 -26.11 3.32
CA ALA A 81 5.12 -24.82 2.70
C ALA A 81 4.69 -23.72 3.70
N ASP A 82 4.55 -24.04 4.99
CA ASP A 82 4.03 -23.12 6.00
C ASP A 82 5.11 -22.53 6.94
N ALA A 83 6.41 -22.83 6.73
CA ALA A 83 7.48 -22.45 7.67
C ALA A 83 8.33 -21.23 7.24
N ASP A 84 8.36 -20.85 5.96
CA ASP A 84 9.33 -19.85 5.46
C ASP A 84 8.72 -18.51 5.03
N LEU A 85 7.42 -18.29 5.26
CA LEU A 85 6.89 -16.93 5.24
C LEU A 85 7.26 -16.28 6.59
N ASN A 86 8.48 -15.75 6.63
CA ASN A 86 9.09 -14.96 7.71
C ASN A 86 8.35 -13.61 7.89
N HIS A 87 7.03 -13.67 7.90
CA HIS A 87 6.14 -12.55 8.10
C HIS A 87 6.19 -12.26 9.58
N ASP A 88 6.80 -11.14 9.94
CA ASP A 88 6.75 -10.57 11.27
C ASP A 88 5.29 -10.66 11.76
N PRO A 89 4.96 -11.56 12.71
CA PRO A 89 3.59 -11.89 13.05
C PRO A 89 2.83 -10.68 13.59
N ASP A 90 3.55 -9.64 14.00
CA ASP A 90 2.98 -8.39 14.49
C ASP A 90 2.51 -7.44 13.38
N ARG A 91 2.94 -7.65 12.12
CA ARG A 91 2.66 -6.72 11.01
C ARG A 91 1.37 -6.97 10.27
N SER A 92 0.92 -8.22 10.18
CA SER A 92 -0.31 -8.54 9.44
C SER A 92 -1.30 -9.29 10.29
N ARG A 93 -2.47 -8.67 10.48
CA ARG A 93 -3.49 -9.18 11.39
C ARG A 93 -4.90 -8.82 10.93
N LEU A 94 -5.86 -9.68 11.25
CA LEU A 94 -7.28 -9.39 11.08
C LEU A 94 -7.74 -8.57 12.27
N LEU A 95 -8.18 -7.34 12.01
CA LEU A 95 -8.58 -6.40 13.06
C LEU A 95 -10.02 -6.63 13.52
N ARG A 96 -10.95 -6.79 12.56
CA ARG A 96 -12.39 -6.93 12.82
C ARG A 96 -13.20 -7.22 11.54
N LEU A 97 -14.48 -7.56 11.71
CA LEU A 97 -15.47 -7.46 10.64
C LEU A 97 -15.60 -6.01 10.16
N ALA A 98 -15.83 -5.84 8.87
CA ALA A 98 -16.10 -4.53 8.28
C ALA A 98 -17.45 -3.99 8.79
N ALA A 99 -17.41 -2.80 9.37
CA ALA A 99 -18.59 -2.03 9.70
C ALA A 99 -19.09 -1.26 8.47
N PRO A 100 -20.34 -0.76 8.47
CA PRO A 100 -20.86 0.05 7.38
C PRO A 100 -19.97 1.25 7.01
N ALA A 101 -19.35 1.89 8.02
CA ALA A 101 -18.42 2.99 7.81
C ALA A 101 -17.19 2.58 6.99
N ASP A 102 -16.59 1.41 7.23
CA ASP A 102 -15.43 0.94 6.44
C ASP A 102 -15.80 0.69 4.98
N LEU A 103 -17.03 0.23 4.74
CA LEU A 103 -17.52 0.02 3.38
C LEU A 103 -17.76 1.36 2.68
N GLU A 104 -18.19 2.39 3.40
CA GLU A 104 -18.28 3.76 2.87
C GLU A 104 -16.90 4.35 2.62
N ASP A 105 -15.94 4.14 3.52
CA ASP A 105 -14.55 4.55 3.37
C ASP A 105 -13.91 3.89 2.16
N ALA A 106 -14.07 2.58 1.99
CA ALA A 106 -13.60 1.86 0.81
C ALA A 106 -14.22 2.41 -0.50
N ARG A 107 -15.51 2.76 -0.50
CA ARG A 107 -16.14 3.40 -1.67
C ARG A 107 -15.57 4.79 -1.95
N ARG A 108 -15.28 5.58 -0.90
CA ARG A 108 -14.63 6.89 -1.04
C ARG A 108 -13.22 6.75 -1.59
N SER A 109 -12.44 5.80 -1.07
CA SER A 109 -11.09 5.48 -1.56
C SER A 109 -11.10 5.06 -3.04
N GLU A 110 -12.04 4.18 -3.44
CA GLU A 110 -12.18 3.79 -4.85
C GLU A 110 -12.56 5.00 -5.74
N ALA A 111 -13.41 5.91 -5.25
CA ALA A 111 -13.77 7.11 -6.01
C ALA A 111 -12.57 8.07 -6.24
N LEU A 112 -11.57 8.09 -5.35
CA LEU A 112 -10.35 8.90 -5.49
C LEU A 112 -9.36 8.33 -6.50
N ARG A 113 -9.52 7.08 -6.92
CA ARG A 113 -8.54 6.37 -7.72
C ARG A 113 -8.19 7.07 -9.04
N ALA A 114 -9.20 7.45 -9.83
CA ALA A 114 -8.96 8.06 -11.14
C ALA A 114 -8.24 9.42 -11.04
N GLU A 115 -8.59 10.22 -10.04
CA GLU A 115 -7.94 11.49 -9.74
C GLU A 115 -6.48 11.27 -9.32
N ARG A 116 -6.25 10.38 -8.34
CA ARG A 116 -4.90 10.05 -7.86
C ARG A 116 -4.02 9.45 -8.95
N PHE A 117 -4.58 8.61 -9.81
CA PHE A 117 -3.86 8.04 -10.95
C PHE A 117 -3.34 9.14 -11.87
N THR A 118 -4.23 10.07 -12.24
CA THR A 118 -3.89 11.23 -13.10
C THR A 118 -2.82 12.12 -12.47
N LEU A 119 -2.91 12.37 -11.16
CA LEU A 119 -1.92 13.14 -10.42
C LEU A 119 -0.56 12.43 -10.36
N CYS A 120 -0.55 11.14 -10.02
CA CYS A 120 0.68 10.35 -9.94
C CYS A 120 1.39 10.26 -11.29
N GLN A 121 0.66 10.03 -12.38
CA GLN A 121 1.23 10.06 -13.73
C GLN A 121 1.90 11.40 -14.05
N ARG A 122 1.27 12.51 -13.67
CA ARG A 122 1.83 13.85 -13.88
C ARG A 122 3.14 14.03 -13.12
N ILE A 123 3.17 13.66 -11.84
CA ILE A 123 4.38 13.77 -11.01
C ILE A 123 5.52 12.93 -11.60
N LEU A 124 5.24 11.67 -11.99
CA LEU A 124 6.24 10.78 -12.58
C LEU A 124 6.82 11.33 -13.88
N ARG A 125 5.94 11.80 -14.79
CA ARG A 125 6.34 12.36 -16.08
C ARG A 125 7.13 13.66 -15.91
N ASP A 126 6.63 14.59 -15.09
CA ASP A 126 7.26 15.90 -14.92
C ASP A 126 8.60 15.80 -14.17
N GLY A 127 8.80 14.75 -13.37
CA GLY A 127 10.07 14.42 -12.73
C GLY A 127 11.07 13.66 -13.62
N GLY A 128 10.67 13.25 -14.83
CA GLY A 128 11.54 12.49 -15.75
C GLY A 128 11.84 11.06 -15.28
N TRP A 129 10.99 10.49 -14.43
CA TRP A 129 11.18 9.15 -13.89
C TRP A 129 10.83 8.10 -14.94
N THR A 130 11.73 7.14 -15.18
CA THR A 130 11.54 6.05 -16.16
C THR A 130 10.76 4.87 -15.56
N ILE A 131 9.66 5.16 -14.88
CA ILE A 131 8.73 4.17 -14.34
C ILE A 131 7.40 4.27 -15.10
N ASP A 132 6.85 3.13 -15.47
CA ASP A 132 5.49 3.02 -15.97
C ASP A 132 4.52 2.76 -14.82
N LEU A 133 3.60 3.69 -14.58
CA LEU A 133 2.51 3.52 -13.62
C LEU A 133 1.41 2.66 -14.24
N ILE A 134 1.18 1.47 -13.69
CA ILE A 134 0.07 0.60 -14.11
C ILE A 134 -1.24 1.06 -13.48
N ASP A 135 -1.23 1.24 -12.15
CA ASP A 135 -2.44 1.54 -11.38
C ASP A 135 -2.12 2.22 -10.05
N VAL A 136 -3.16 2.74 -9.39
CA VAL A 136 -3.08 3.23 -8.01
C VAL A 136 -4.20 2.64 -7.17
N GLU A 137 -3.92 2.47 -5.89
CA GLU A 137 -4.85 1.91 -4.92
C GLU A 137 -4.82 2.75 -3.64
N PRO A 138 -5.78 3.68 -3.49
CA PRO A 138 -6.00 4.40 -2.23
C PRO A 138 -6.43 3.41 -1.14
N LEU A 139 -5.76 3.42 0.02
CA LEU A 139 -6.07 2.50 1.11
C LEU A 139 -7.31 2.94 1.91
N LEU A 140 -7.70 2.19 2.94
CA LEU A 140 -8.81 2.61 3.82
C LEU A 140 -8.44 3.86 4.63
N ASP A 141 -7.16 4.02 4.96
CA ASP A 141 -6.67 5.33 5.37
C ASP A 141 -6.59 6.24 4.14
N PRO A 142 -7.18 7.45 4.19
CA PRO A 142 -7.21 8.32 3.03
C PRO A 142 -5.83 8.91 2.72
N ASN A 143 -4.85 8.77 3.60
CA ASN A 143 -3.55 9.44 3.45
C ASN A 143 -2.51 8.55 2.76
N THR A 144 -2.80 7.29 2.47
CA THR A 144 -1.86 6.37 1.82
C THR A 144 -2.41 5.91 0.46
N THR A 145 -1.52 5.88 -0.53
CA THR A 145 -1.82 5.32 -1.87
C THR A 145 -0.72 4.35 -2.28
N VAL A 146 -1.10 3.14 -2.66
CA VAL A 146 -0.18 2.18 -3.28
C VAL A 146 -0.12 2.43 -4.78
N LEU A 147 1.08 2.57 -5.32
CA LEU A 147 1.36 2.75 -6.74
C LEU A 147 1.88 1.42 -7.29
N HIS A 148 1.12 0.82 -8.20
CA HIS A 148 1.50 -0.39 -8.91
C HIS A 148 2.33 0.00 -10.13
N VAL A 149 3.61 -0.36 -10.13
CA VAL A 149 4.60 0.19 -11.08
C VAL A 149 5.38 -0.89 -11.83
N LEU A 150 5.78 -0.59 -13.06
CA LEU A 150 6.79 -1.32 -13.83
C LEU A 150 7.99 -0.42 -14.06
N GLY A 151 9.19 -0.93 -13.86
CA GLY A 151 10.38 -0.13 -14.07
C GLY A 151 11.63 -0.79 -13.50
N PRO A 152 12.79 -0.14 -13.68
CA PRO A 152 14.04 -0.67 -13.18
C PRO A 152 14.09 -0.59 -11.64
N LEU A 153 14.57 -1.67 -11.01
CA LEU A 153 14.60 -1.83 -9.55
C LEU A 153 15.67 -0.99 -8.85
N ASP A 154 16.56 -0.35 -9.61
CA ASP A 154 17.66 0.48 -9.11
C ASP A 154 17.24 1.94 -8.86
N LEU A 155 15.96 2.27 -9.05
CA LEU A 155 15.48 3.60 -8.80
C LEU A 155 15.57 3.98 -7.33
N ASP A 156 16.03 5.20 -7.07
CA ASP A 156 15.98 5.81 -5.74
C ASP A 156 14.54 6.14 -5.34
N LEU A 157 13.86 5.12 -4.78
CA LEU A 157 12.50 5.24 -4.25
C LEU A 157 12.41 6.26 -3.10
N ALA A 158 13.50 6.57 -2.39
CA ALA A 158 13.46 7.55 -1.31
C ALA A 158 13.32 8.97 -1.87
N SER A 159 14.11 9.32 -2.89
CA SER A 159 13.98 10.59 -3.61
C SER A 159 12.62 10.71 -4.28
N LEU A 160 12.12 9.64 -4.90
CA LEU A 160 10.79 9.64 -5.50
C LEU A 160 9.68 9.87 -4.47
N ARG A 161 9.72 9.19 -3.31
CA ARG A 161 8.76 9.43 -2.21
C ARG A 161 8.82 10.87 -1.71
N ALA A 162 10.00 11.46 -1.60
CA ALA A 162 10.15 12.86 -1.21
C ALA A 162 9.51 13.80 -2.23
N GLU A 163 9.66 13.51 -3.53
CA GLU A 163 9.02 14.27 -4.59
C GLU A 163 7.49 14.24 -4.47
N PHE A 164 6.90 13.06 -4.26
CA PHE A 164 5.46 12.91 -4.04
C PHE A 164 4.98 13.74 -2.85
N ARG A 165 5.63 13.61 -1.68
CA ARG A 165 5.27 14.41 -0.49
C ARG A 165 5.33 15.92 -0.70
N SER A 166 6.16 16.40 -1.62
CA SER A 166 6.23 17.84 -1.93
C SER A 166 5.09 18.33 -2.82
N ARG A 167 4.41 17.43 -3.54
CA ARG A 167 3.40 17.75 -4.57
C ARG A 167 2.00 17.19 -4.27
N SER A 168 1.85 16.27 -3.32
CA SER A 168 0.58 15.67 -2.92
C SER A 168 0.38 15.75 -1.40
N ASP A 169 -0.88 15.59 -0.99
CA ASP A 169 -1.33 15.56 0.41
C ASP A 169 -1.45 14.14 0.99
N PHE A 170 -0.96 13.13 0.24
CA PHE A 170 -0.92 11.73 0.64
C PHE A 170 0.49 11.14 0.48
N ASP A 171 0.77 10.13 1.28
CA ASP A 171 1.95 9.25 1.19
C ASP A 171 1.78 8.20 0.09
N VAL A 172 2.91 7.78 -0.48
CA VAL A 172 2.95 6.75 -1.53
C VAL A 172 3.79 5.55 -1.13
N LEU A 173 3.23 4.36 -1.41
CA LEU A 173 3.92 3.08 -1.35
C LEU A 173 4.10 2.56 -2.77
N PHE A 174 5.25 1.96 -3.08
CA PHE A 174 5.54 1.44 -4.41
C PHE A 174 5.48 -0.07 -4.37
N GLU A 175 4.67 -0.65 -5.26
CA GLU A 175 4.54 -2.09 -5.42
C GLU A 175 4.96 -2.48 -6.85
N PRO A 176 6.15 -3.08 -7.03
CA PRO A 176 6.62 -3.50 -8.34
C PRO A 176 5.75 -4.64 -8.89
N ALA A 177 5.07 -4.41 -9.99
CA ALA A 177 4.29 -5.45 -10.64
C ALA A 177 5.22 -6.53 -11.24
N GLY A 178 4.84 -7.79 -11.06
CA GLY A 178 5.61 -8.95 -11.53
C GLY A 178 6.72 -9.41 -10.58
N SER A 179 7.02 -8.68 -9.51
CA SER A 179 7.86 -9.19 -8.43
C SER A 179 7.02 -10.11 -7.56
N SER A 180 7.08 -11.41 -7.81
CA SER A 180 6.44 -12.40 -6.93
C SER A 180 7.10 -12.32 -5.55
N PRO A 181 6.38 -11.94 -4.47
CA PRO A 181 6.99 -11.71 -3.16
C PRO A 181 7.55 -12.98 -2.47
N GLY A 182 7.47 -14.15 -3.11
CA GLY A 182 7.98 -15.42 -2.58
C GLY A 182 9.17 -16.03 -3.34
N LEU A 183 9.70 -15.38 -4.38
CA LEU A 183 10.81 -15.96 -5.18
C LEU A 183 12.06 -15.06 -5.23
N ALA A 184 11.95 -13.80 -4.85
CA ALA A 184 13.05 -12.84 -4.91
C ALA A 184 13.79 -12.74 -3.57
N GLN A 185 14.51 -13.81 -3.21
CA GLN A 185 15.77 -13.83 -2.43
C GLN A 185 16.14 -15.28 -2.07
N GLY A 186 16.11 -16.18 -3.06
CA GLY A 186 17.14 -17.21 -3.04
C GLY A 186 18.44 -16.44 -3.13
N THR A 187 19.16 -16.29 -2.01
CA THR A 187 20.55 -15.83 -1.95
C THR A 187 21.22 -16.35 -3.21
N ALA A 188 21.54 -15.47 -4.15
CA ALA A 188 22.47 -15.82 -5.19
C ALA A 188 23.71 -16.27 -4.43
N VAL A 189 23.88 -17.59 -4.35
CA VAL A 189 25.10 -18.20 -3.85
C VAL A 189 26.15 -17.64 -4.79
N LEU A 190 26.82 -16.58 -4.33
CA LEU A 190 28.03 -16.10 -4.98
C LEU A 190 28.88 -17.35 -5.18
N PRO A 191 29.34 -17.66 -6.41
CA PRO A 191 30.22 -18.80 -6.62
C PRO A 191 31.40 -18.59 -5.67
N GLU A 192 31.55 -19.52 -4.72
CA GLU A 192 32.62 -19.51 -3.73
C GLU A 192 33.95 -19.30 -4.46
N HIS A 193 34.47 -18.08 -4.36
CA HIS A 193 35.85 -17.81 -4.71
C HIS A 193 36.70 -18.57 -3.72
N SER A 194 37.40 -19.58 -4.24
CA SER A 194 38.41 -20.34 -3.53
C SER A 194 39.36 -19.38 -2.78
N PRO A 195 39.71 -19.67 -1.51
CA PRO A 195 40.61 -18.83 -0.74
C PRO A 195 42.00 -18.87 -1.37
N SER A 196 42.37 -17.81 -2.09
CA SER A 196 43.76 -17.54 -2.42
C SER A 196 44.41 -16.74 -1.29
N ASN A 197 45.65 -17.13 -0.99
CA ASN A 197 46.47 -16.74 0.15
C ASN A 197 46.40 -15.27 0.59
N PRO A 198 46.53 -14.98 1.90
CA PRO A 198 46.65 -13.61 2.40
C PRO A 198 47.96 -12.97 1.92
N VAL A 199 47.85 -11.94 1.08
CA VAL A 199 48.94 -10.99 0.80
C VAL A 199 49.00 -9.99 1.96
N PRO A 200 50.17 -9.72 2.57
CA PRO A 200 50.30 -8.78 3.68
C PRO A 200 50.07 -7.35 3.18
N VAL A 201 48.92 -6.77 3.52
CA VAL A 201 48.63 -5.34 3.33
C VAL A 201 49.40 -4.55 4.38
N ARG A 202 50.31 -3.69 3.92
CA ARG A 202 50.98 -2.69 4.74
C ARG A 202 49.94 -1.70 5.29
N ARG A 203 49.91 -1.57 6.62
CA ARG A 203 49.24 -0.48 7.34
C ARG A 203 50.00 0.83 7.06
N CYS A 204 49.29 1.88 6.65
CA CYS A 204 49.56 3.25 7.10
C CYS A 204 48.55 3.47 8.24
N SER A 205 48.95 3.52 9.51
CA SER A 205 49.79 4.54 10.16
C SER A 205 49.17 5.92 10.01
N ASP A 206 48.40 6.28 11.04
CA ASP A 206 48.33 7.59 11.67
C ASP A 206 48.13 8.80 10.75
N CYS A 207 46.89 9.25 10.67
CA CYS A 207 46.60 10.67 10.48
C CYS A 207 45.64 11.12 11.60
N ASP A 208 46.26 11.62 12.66
CA ASP A 208 45.67 12.51 13.65
C ASP A 208 45.26 13.81 12.94
N CYS A 209 43.98 13.93 12.58
CA CYS A 209 43.39 15.20 12.16
C CYS A 209 42.69 15.83 13.35
N SER A 210 43.50 16.36 14.27
CA SER A 210 43.08 17.32 15.27
C SER A 210 43.02 18.73 14.64
N ASP A 211 41.96 19.46 14.99
CA ASP A 211 41.77 20.91 14.84
C ASP A 211 41.83 21.54 13.44
N GLY A 212 40.65 21.98 12.97
CA GLY A 212 40.53 22.82 11.79
C GLY A 212 39.13 23.39 11.60
N GLY A 213 38.76 24.36 12.43
CA GLY A 213 37.58 25.19 12.16
C GLY A 213 37.77 26.06 10.91
N CYS A 214 36.72 26.20 10.11
CA CYS A 214 36.60 27.24 9.10
C CYS A 214 35.16 27.77 9.10
N GLY A 215 34.94 28.86 9.83
CA GLY A 215 33.85 29.78 9.54
C GLY A 215 34.30 30.77 8.46
N THR A 216 33.38 31.23 7.60
CA THR A 216 33.00 32.65 7.50
C THR A 216 32.05 32.93 6.32
N ALA A 217 31.13 33.87 6.59
CA ALA A 217 30.53 34.85 5.68
C ALA A 217 29.42 34.42 4.70
N ALA A 218 28.19 34.32 5.23
CA ALA A 218 26.99 34.58 4.44
C ALA A 218 26.70 36.10 4.41
N ARG A 219 26.76 36.69 3.21
CA ARG A 219 26.32 38.07 2.92
C ARG A 219 24.79 38.14 3.02
N VAL A 220 24.28 38.93 3.95
CA VAL A 220 22.87 39.35 4.00
C VAL A 220 22.69 40.58 3.11
N SER A 221 22.00 40.40 1.98
CA SER A 221 21.54 41.51 1.15
C SER A 221 20.30 42.15 1.79
N LYS A 222 20.42 43.43 2.15
CA LYS A 222 19.31 44.31 2.53
C LYS A 222 18.47 44.62 1.30
N VAL A 223 17.18 44.27 1.33
CA VAL A 223 16.16 44.86 0.45
C VAL A 223 15.35 45.83 1.28
N SER A 224 15.42 47.11 0.92
CA SER A 224 14.50 48.15 1.40
C SER A 224 13.24 48.13 0.54
N PRO A 225 12.05 48.35 1.13
CA PRO A 225 10.97 49.01 0.42
C PRO A 225 10.66 50.37 1.07
N ALA A 226 10.78 51.42 0.26
CA ALA A 226 10.24 52.73 0.56
C ALA A 226 8.73 52.74 0.28
N ALA A 227 8.03 53.51 1.11
CA ALA A 227 6.60 53.77 1.15
C ALA A 227 5.99 54.25 -0.18
N VAL A 228 4.65 54.13 -0.31
CA VAL A 228 3.75 55.24 -0.69
C VAL A 228 2.28 54.84 -0.52
N ALA A 229 1.56 55.79 0.11
CA ALA A 229 0.14 56.15 0.03
C ALA A 229 -1.00 55.20 0.50
N ARG A 230 -1.70 55.75 1.49
CA ARG A 230 -3.10 55.53 1.87
C ARG A 230 -4.06 56.04 0.78
N SER A 231 -5.21 55.39 0.65
CA SER A 231 -6.51 56.08 0.58
C SER A 231 -7.67 55.13 0.87
N ASN A 232 -8.57 55.59 1.73
CA ASN A 232 -9.89 55.05 2.01
C ASN A 232 -10.81 55.22 0.78
N HIS A 233 -11.73 54.29 0.52
CA HIS A 233 -13.11 54.66 0.20
C HIS A 233 -14.10 53.50 0.37
N ASP A 234 -15.18 53.83 1.07
CA ASP A 234 -16.43 53.10 1.28
C ASP A 234 -17.19 52.76 -0.02
N SER A 235 -17.64 51.49 -0.09
CA SER A 235 -19.02 51.02 -0.38
C SER A 235 -19.72 51.45 -1.72
N PRO A 236 -20.97 51.01 -2.02
CA PRO A 236 -21.24 49.82 -2.86
C PRO A 236 -22.28 50.05 -3.99
N VAL A 237 -22.18 49.43 -5.17
CA VAL A 237 -23.34 49.21 -6.08
C VAL A 237 -23.13 47.99 -6.99
N PRO A 238 -24.12 47.09 -7.14
CA PRO A 238 -24.11 46.01 -8.12
C PRO A 238 -24.75 46.47 -9.44
N CYS A 239 -24.02 46.33 -10.55
CA CYS A 239 -24.60 46.43 -11.89
C CYS A 239 -24.65 45.03 -12.50
N GLY A 240 -25.87 44.51 -12.62
CA GLY A 240 -26.16 43.32 -13.41
C GLY A 240 -25.81 43.55 -14.88
N VAL A 241 -25.24 42.53 -15.50
CA VAL A 241 -25.11 42.43 -16.95
C VAL A 241 -25.72 41.11 -17.37
N SER A 242 -26.91 41.23 -17.94
CA SER A 242 -27.54 40.22 -18.78
C SER A 242 -26.94 40.29 -20.19
N SER A 243 -26.43 39.17 -20.69
CA SER A 243 -26.44 38.74 -22.10
C SER A 243 -25.75 37.38 -22.15
N SER A 244 -26.47 36.27 -22.35
CA SER A 244 -27.01 35.76 -23.61
C SER A 244 -25.97 35.07 -24.51
N HIS A 245 -26.42 33.94 -25.07
CA HIS A 245 -26.01 33.27 -26.32
C HIS A 245 -25.10 32.02 -26.24
N SER A 246 -25.60 30.97 -26.92
CA SER A 246 -24.98 29.71 -27.37
C SER A 246 -24.56 28.72 -26.27
N GLY A 247 -25.09 27.50 -26.17
CA GLY A 247 -25.60 26.62 -27.22
C GLY A 247 -24.50 25.65 -27.67
N CYS A 248 -24.24 24.60 -26.87
CA CYS A 248 -23.58 23.37 -27.33
C CYS A 248 -24.22 22.18 -26.61
N ALA A 249 -25.18 21.57 -27.30
CA ALA A 249 -25.68 20.24 -26.98
C ALA A 249 -24.64 19.20 -27.41
N SER A 250 -23.94 18.57 -26.45
CA SER A 250 -23.48 17.18 -26.55
C SER A 250 -22.64 16.79 -25.33
N CYS A 251 -23.29 16.16 -24.35
CA CYS A 251 -22.64 15.18 -23.50
C CYS A 251 -23.70 14.14 -23.15
N GLY A 252 -23.76 13.10 -23.98
CA GLY A 252 -24.58 11.93 -23.72
C GLY A 252 -23.96 11.12 -22.58
N ILE A 253 -24.42 11.36 -21.36
CA ILE A 253 -24.26 10.41 -20.23
C ILE A 253 -25.56 10.45 -19.42
N SER A 254 -26.64 9.93 -20.00
CA SER A 254 -27.88 9.66 -19.29
C SER A 254 -28.47 8.37 -19.84
N LYS A 255 -28.13 7.24 -19.20
CA LYS A 255 -28.91 5.99 -19.14
C LYS A 255 -28.08 4.88 -18.50
N TRP A 256 -27.86 4.92 -17.19
CA TRP A 256 -27.49 3.71 -16.43
C TRP A 256 -27.99 3.77 -14.98
N VAL A 257 -29.24 4.22 -14.78
CA VAL A 257 -29.99 4.05 -13.53
C VAL A 257 -31.47 3.87 -13.88
N ALA A 258 -31.84 2.72 -14.44
CA ALA A 258 -33.25 2.30 -14.59
C ALA A 258 -33.38 0.80 -14.93
N SER A 259 -32.83 -0.11 -14.10
CA SER A 259 -33.23 -1.52 -14.17
C SER A 259 -32.86 -2.29 -12.90
N ARG A 260 -33.49 -1.99 -11.76
CA ARG A 260 -33.52 -2.95 -10.63
C ARG A 260 -34.60 -2.68 -9.60
N GLN A 261 -35.81 -2.35 -10.03
CA GLN A 261 -37.00 -2.51 -9.19
C GLN A 261 -38.20 -2.87 -10.07
N ARG A 262 -38.63 -4.13 -9.97
CA ARG A 262 -40.02 -4.65 -10.00
C ARG A 262 -40.07 -6.06 -10.60
N THR A 263 -40.93 -6.86 -9.96
CA THR A 263 -41.43 -8.22 -10.22
C THR A 263 -40.56 -9.36 -9.67
N GLY A 264 -41.05 -10.31 -8.87
CA GLY A 264 -42.38 -10.60 -8.31
C GLY A 264 -42.26 -11.87 -7.44
N LYS A 265 -42.82 -11.88 -6.22
CA LYS A 265 -43.91 -12.79 -5.82
C LYS A 265 -44.13 -14.00 -6.75
N TRP A 266 -43.77 -15.19 -6.27
CA TRP A 266 -44.62 -16.39 -6.22
C TRP A 266 -44.26 -17.13 -4.92
#